data_AF-A0A2G1X0K0-F1
#
_entry.id   AF-A0A2G1X0K0-F1
#
_cell.length_a   1.000
_cell.length_b   1.000
_cell.length_c   1.000
_cell.angle_alpha   90.00
_cell.angle_beta   90.00
_cell.angle_gamma   90.00
#
_symmetry.space_group_name_H-M   'P 1'
#
loop_
_entity.id
_entity.type
_entity.pdbx_description
1 polymer ?
#
loop_
_entity_poly.entity_id
_entity_poly.type
_entity_poly.pdbx_seq_one_letter_code
_entity_poly.pdbx_strand_id
1 'polypeptide(L)' 'MYRSTSSLRTRDLFHTLIVFEPRRANTDNRDRMREGVNAFLEALGISLRRDTRSSRPRVNELDSQLDREQKPRGEYYYDS' A
#
# COMPACT_ATOMS: atom_id res chain seq x y z
N MET A 1 16.81 -0.90 32.48
CA MET A 1 15.69 0.06 32.36
C MET A 1 15.85 0.81 31.05
N TYR A 2 14.94 0.65 30.09
CA TYR A 2 14.88 1.55 28.94
C TYR A 2 13.41 1.94 28.73
N ARG A 3 13.12 3.22 28.94
CA ARG A 3 11.90 3.88 28.51
C ARG A 3 12.34 4.89 27.45
N SER A 4 11.86 4.73 26.23
CA SER A 4 11.72 5.85 25.30
C SER A 4 10.40 5.66 24.56
N THR A 5 9.45 6.49 24.95
CA THR A 5 8.11 6.64 24.38
C THR A 5 8.19 7.49 23.13
N SER A 6 7.81 6.94 21.98
CA SER A 6 7.26 7.66 20.81
C SER A 6 6.85 6.64 19.73
N SER A 7 5.86 5.79 20.03
CA SER A 7 5.32 4.79 19.09
C SER A 7 3.84 5.05 18.84
N LEU A 8 3.54 6.24 18.31
CA LEU A 8 2.20 6.60 17.85
C LEU A 8 2.34 7.46 16.60
N ARG A 9 2.66 6.84 15.45
CA ARG A 9 2.47 7.46 14.13
C ARG A 9 2.62 6.54 12.91
N THR A 10 2.41 5.22 13.10
CA THR A 10 2.46 4.28 11.96
C THR A 10 1.46 3.15 12.09
N ARG A 11 0.71 3.03 13.20
CA ARG A 11 -0.23 1.93 13.44
C ARG A 11 -1.63 2.17 12.87
N ASP A 12 -2.05 3.42 12.70
CA ASP A 12 -3.43 3.73 12.28
C ASP A 12 -3.65 3.81 10.77
N LEU A 13 -2.62 4.17 9.99
CA LEU A 13 -2.74 4.25 8.53
C LEU A 13 -3.04 2.88 7.88
N PHE A 14 -2.60 1.80 8.52
CA PHE A 14 -2.85 0.44 8.04
C PHE A 14 -4.30 -0.02 8.20
N HIS A 15 -5.06 0.54 9.15
CA HIS A 15 -6.44 0.13 9.39
C HIS A 15 -7.40 0.74 8.36
N THR A 16 -7.14 1.97 7.89
CA THR A 16 -7.98 2.63 6.86
C THR A 16 -7.86 1.97 5.48
N LEU A 17 -6.69 1.39 5.15
CA LEU A 17 -6.49 0.67 3.88
C LEU A 17 -7.34 -0.61 3.79
N ILE A 18 -7.70 -1.22 4.91
CA ILE A 18 -8.51 -2.46 4.97
C ILE A 18 -9.99 -2.21 4.59
N VAL A 19 -10.46 -0.96 4.56
CA VAL A 19 -11.88 -0.63 4.33
C VAL A 19 -12.28 -0.64 2.84
N PHE A 20 -11.34 -0.79 1.91
CA PHE A 20 -11.63 -0.86 0.47
C PHE A 20 -11.62 -2.29 -0.09
N GLU A 21 -12.33 -3.24 0.55
CA GLU A 21 -12.69 -4.49 -0.12
C GLU A 21 -14.05 -4.33 -0.83
N PRO A 22 -14.12 -4.30 -2.18
CA PRO A 22 -15.39 -4.31 -2.87
C PRO A 22 -16.00 -5.70 -2.69
N ARG A 23 -17.12 -5.79 -1.95
CA ARG A 23 -17.82 -7.07 -1.69
C ARG A 23 -18.36 -7.79 -2.94
N ARG A 24 -18.06 -7.30 -4.16
CA ARG A 24 -18.16 -7.95 -5.48
C ARG A 24 -17.67 -6.91 -6.52
N ALA A 25 -16.42 -7.01 -6.97
CA ALA A 25 -15.96 -6.23 -8.12
C ALA A 25 -16.31 -6.99 -9.41
N ASN A 26 -17.17 -6.41 -10.25
CA ASN A 26 -17.14 -6.71 -11.69
C ASN A 26 -15.81 -6.19 -12.26
N THR A 27 -15.29 -6.75 -13.35
CA THR A 27 -13.96 -6.42 -13.90
C THR A 27 -13.72 -4.90 -14.03
N ASP A 28 -14.74 -4.14 -14.48
CA ASP A 28 -14.70 -2.66 -14.57
C ASP A 28 -14.46 -1.93 -13.23
N ASN A 29 -14.88 -2.53 -12.12
CA ASN A 29 -14.73 -1.93 -10.79
C ASN A 29 -13.34 -2.23 -10.19
N ARG A 30 -12.67 -3.29 -10.65
CA ARG A 30 -11.31 -3.64 -10.19
C ARG A 30 -10.29 -2.63 -10.70
N ASP A 31 -10.36 -2.26 -11.97
CA ASP A 31 -9.42 -1.31 -12.57
C ASP A 31 -9.58 0.10 -11.98
N ARG A 32 -10.82 0.56 -11.79
CA ARG A 32 -11.09 1.84 -11.12
C ARG A 32 -10.61 1.87 -9.66
N MET A 33 -10.75 0.76 -8.94
CA MET A 33 -10.20 0.65 -7.58
C MET A 33 -8.67 0.71 -7.61
N ARG A 34 -8.03 -0.01 -8.53
CA ARG A 34 -6.58 0.00 -8.70
C ARG A 34 -6.08 1.42 -8.96
N GLU A 35 -6.72 2.14 -9.87
CA GLU A 35 -6.41 3.54 -10.17
C GLU A 35 -6.56 4.45 -8.95
N GLY A 36 -7.68 4.34 -8.22
CA GLY A 36 -7.94 5.15 -7.03
C GLY A 36 -6.93 4.91 -5.91
N VAL A 37 -6.58 3.64 -5.67
CA VAL A 37 -5.58 3.27 -4.66
C VAL A 37 -4.18 3.72 -5.10
N ASN A 38 -3.82 3.59 -6.38
CA ASN A 38 -2.55 4.07 -6.90
C ASN A 38 -2.41 5.60 -6.74
N ALA A 39 -3.42 6.37 -7.12
CA ALA A 39 -3.42 7.82 -6.97
C ALA A 39 -3.31 8.26 -5.50
N PHE A 40 -3.96 7.54 -4.59
CA PHE A 40 -3.86 7.80 -3.15
C PHE A 40 -2.45 7.52 -2.60
N LEU A 41 -1.86 6.39 -2.98
CA LEU A 41 -0.52 6.00 -2.53
C LEU A 41 0.57 6.90 -3.12
N GLU A 42 0.40 7.34 -4.38
CA GLU A 42 1.23 8.34 -5.02
C GLU A 42 1.25 9.66 -4.26
N ALA A 43 0.08 10.18 -3.89
CA ALA A 43 -0.04 11.41 -3.11
C ALA A 43 0.66 11.31 -1.74
N LEU A 44 0.78 10.09 -1.19
CA LEU A 44 1.54 9.81 0.03
C LEU A 44 3.03 9.54 -0.20
N GLY A 45 3.45 9.34 -1.45
CA GLY A 45 4.84 8.99 -1.80
C GLY A 45 5.25 7.58 -1.36
N ILE A 46 4.29 6.69 -1.14
CA ILE A 46 4.49 5.34 -0.60
C ILE A 46 4.12 4.30 -1.65
N SER A 47 4.90 3.22 -1.76
CA SER A 47 4.55 2.04 -2.57
C SER A 47 4.41 0.78 -1.70
N LEU A 48 3.63 -0.19 -2.18
CA LEU A 48 3.35 -1.45 -1.47
C LEU A 48 3.87 -2.66 -2.27
N ARG A 49 4.28 -3.70 -1.53
CA ARG A 49 4.55 -5.05 -2.05
C ARG A 49 3.63 -6.08 -1.41
N ARG A 50 3.29 -7.13 -2.17
CA ARG A 50 2.62 -8.31 -1.63
C ARG A 50 3.65 -9.32 -1.13
N ASP A 51 3.52 -9.72 0.14
CA ASP A 51 4.31 -10.80 0.70
C ASP A 51 3.86 -12.15 0.15
N THR A 52 4.76 -12.93 -0.46
CA THR A 52 4.44 -14.19 -1.16
C THR A 52 3.91 -15.29 -0.24
N ARG A 53 4.17 -15.21 1.06
CA ARG A 53 3.74 -16.22 2.03
C ARG A 53 2.42 -15.90 2.70
N SER A 54 2.15 -14.61 2.92
CA SER A 54 0.99 -14.15 3.70
C SER A 54 -0.05 -13.39 2.90
N SER A 55 0.23 -13.07 1.63
CA SER A 55 -0.62 -12.22 0.78
C SER A 55 -0.91 -10.83 1.36
N ARG A 56 -0.20 -10.44 2.42
CA ARG A 56 -0.40 -9.15 3.08
C ARG A 56 0.36 -8.06 2.34
N PRO A 57 -0.29 -6.91 2.05
CA PRO A 57 0.43 -5.75 1.56
C PRO A 57 1.36 -5.23 2.66
N ARG A 58 2.61 -4.96 2.31
CA ARG A 58 3.63 -4.33 3.15
C ARG A 58 4.16 -3.10 2.42
N VAL A 59 4.42 -2.04 3.18
CA VAL A 59 5.07 -0.85 2.64
C VAL A 59 6.49 -1.19 2.20
N ASN A 60 6.87 -0.74 1.00
CA ASN A 60 8.25 -0.78 0.57
C ASN A 60 9.08 0.22 1.36
N GLU A 61 10.36 -0.10 1.54
CA GLU A 61 11.31 0.87 2.08
C GLU A 61 11.53 1.99 1.06
N LEU A 62 11.63 3.22 1.56
CA LEU A 62 11.85 4.41 0.74
C LEU A 62 13.13 4.25 -0.08
N ASP A 63 13.08 4.56 -1.37
CA ASP A 63 14.21 4.46 -2.30
C ASP A 63 14.79 3.04 -2.46
N SER A 64 14.11 2.02 -1.93
CA SER A 64 14.45 0.63 -2.24
C SER A 64 14.40 0.40 -3.74
N GLN A 65 15.11 -0.63 -4.21
CA GLN A 65 15.09 -0.99 -5.62
C GLN A 65 13.66 -1.14 -6.16
N LEU A 66 12.79 -1.83 -5.40
CA LEU A 66 11.40 -2.06 -5.79
C LEU A 66 10.57 -0.76 -5.78
N ASP A 67 10.78 0.12 -4.80
CA ASP A 67 10.11 1.43 -4.73
C ASP A 67 10.48 2.30 -5.95
N ARG A 68 11.76 2.33 -6.32
CA ARG A 68 12.26 3.07 -7.50
C ARG A 68 11.82 2.48 -8.82
N GLU A 69 11.51 1.19 -8.88
CA GLU A 69 10.97 0.54 -10.08
C GLU A 69 9.46 0.76 -10.22
N GLN A 70 8.72 0.78 -9.11
CA GLN A 70 7.25 0.93 -9.09
C GLN A 70 6.79 2.37 -9.29
N LYS A 71 7.42 3.34 -8.62
CA LYS A 71 7.03 4.77 -8.68
C LYS A 71 6.96 5.33 -10.09
N PRO A 72 7.97 5.15 -10.96
CA PRO A 72 7.92 5.65 -12.34
C PRO A 72 6.88 4.95 -13.22
N ARG A 73 6.44 3.75 -12.85
CA ARG A 73 5.40 2.99 -13.56
C ARG A 73 3.99 3.32 -13.09
N GLY A 74 3.84 4.11 -12.03
CA GLY A 74 2.54 4.38 -11.40
C GLY A 74 1.95 3.16 -10.67
N GLU A 75 2.78 2.15 -10.35
CA GLU A 75 2.36 0.86 -9.80
C GLU A 75 2.55 0.80 -8.27
N TYR A 76 1.91 1.73 -7.56
CA TYR A 76 2.03 1.86 -6.10
C TYR A 76 1.30 0.73 -5.34
N TYR A 77 0.29 0.13 -5.96
CA TYR A 77 -0.48 -1.03 -5.48
C TYR A 77 -0.41 -2.16 -6.51
N TYR A 78 0.17 -3.29 -6.10
CA TYR A 78 0.26 -4.50 -6.90
C TYR A 78 -0.77 -5.54 -6.44
N ASP A 79 -1.63 -5.99 -7.35
CA ASP A 79 -2.74 -6.91 -7.02
C ASP A 79 -2.41 -8.40 -7.20
N SER A 80 -1.11 -8.75 -7.30
CA SER A 80 -0.58 -10.05 -7.75
C SER A 80 -0.68 -10.28 -9.26
#